data_AF-A0A8C9HCG6-F1
#
_entry.id   AF-A0A8C9HCG6-F1
#
_cell.length_a   1.000
_cell.length_b   1.000
_cell.length_c   1.000
_cell.angle_alpha   90.00
_cell.angle_beta   90.00
_cell.angle_gamma   90.00
#
_symmetry.space_group_name_H-M   'P 1'
#
loop_
_entity.id
_entity.type
_entity.pdbx_description
1 polymer ?
#
loop_
_entity_poly.entity_id
_entity_poly.type
_entity_poly.pdbx_seq_one_letter_code
_entity_poly.pdbx_strand_id
1 'polypeptide(L)'
;MPSSQITTQKPSLLLAWPPQALWTNLWTVFWVACLAGMLNTSCSLLSMATCSARPIPEPLVQLAVDKGYRIAEGNEPPWCFWDVPLIYSYIQDVYWNVGFLKYYELRQVPNFLLAAPVAILVVWATWTYVTTHPWLCLTLGLQRSKNNKTLENPDLGFLSPQVFVYLVHAAVLLLFGGLCMHVQVLTRFLGSSTPIVYWFPAHLLQDQEPLLRSLKTVPWKPLAEDSPPGQKVPRNPIMGLLYRWKTCSPVTRCILGYFLTYWLLGLLLHCNFLPWT
;
A
#
# COMPACT_ATOMS: atom_id res chain seq x y z
N MET A 1 68.41 -12.09 -11.83
CA MET A 1 67.00 -12.38 -11.57
C MET A 1 66.71 -12.25 -10.08
N PRO A 2 66.06 -11.15 -9.66
CA PRO A 2 65.35 -11.12 -8.40
C PRO A 2 63.88 -10.70 -8.56
N SER A 3 63.06 -11.25 -7.67
CA SER A 3 61.63 -11.03 -7.48
C SER A 3 61.30 -9.55 -7.25
N SER A 4 60.35 -9.00 -8.01
CA SER A 4 59.70 -7.72 -7.71
C SER A 4 58.19 -7.90 -7.63
N GLN A 5 57.70 -7.89 -6.38
CA GLN A 5 56.32 -7.64 -6.03
C GLN A 5 55.94 -6.23 -6.47
N ILE A 6 54.90 -6.09 -7.30
CA ILE A 6 54.23 -4.80 -7.54
C ILE A 6 52.73 -4.99 -7.36
N THR A 7 52.31 -4.70 -6.14
CA THR A 7 51.09 -4.02 -5.71
C THR A 7 50.06 -3.73 -6.80
N THR A 8 49.04 -4.58 -6.90
CA THR A 8 47.78 -4.21 -7.57
C THR A 8 46.92 -3.40 -6.61
N GLN A 9 46.95 -2.09 -6.82
CA GLN A 9 46.07 -1.11 -6.20
C GLN A 9 44.60 -1.44 -6.52
N LYS A 10 43.86 -1.90 -5.51
CA LYS A 10 42.41 -2.14 -5.58
C LYS A 10 41.70 -0.78 -5.68
N PRO A 11 40.80 -0.55 -6.65
CA PRO A 11 40.03 0.68 -6.70
C PRO A 11 39.04 0.69 -5.52
N SER A 12 39.32 1.53 -4.54
CA SER A 12 38.38 1.91 -3.49
C SER A 12 37.26 2.75 -4.10
N LEU A 13 36.27 2.08 -4.70
CA LEU A 13 34.95 2.65 -4.93
C LEU A 13 34.24 2.71 -3.57
N LEU A 14 34.52 3.79 -2.84
CA LEU A 14 33.72 4.26 -1.72
C LEU A 14 32.33 4.59 -2.27
N LEU A 15 31.41 3.62 -2.25
CA LEU A 15 29.98 3.89 -2.27
C LEU A 15 29.63 4.44 -0.89
N ALA A 16 29.92 5.74 -0.72
CA ALA A 16 29.44 6.54 0.37
C ALA A 16 27.92 6.36 0.47
N TRP A 17 27.47 5.75 1.56
CA TRP A 17 26.09 5.92 2.00
C TRP A 17 25.78 7.42 2.04
N PRO A 18 24.66 7.89 1.47
CA PRO A 18 24.31 9.28 1.61
C PRO A 18 24.11 9.59 3.11
N PRO A 19 24.69 10.68 3.63
CA PRO A 19 24.55 11.04 5.04
C PRO A 19 23.07 11.23 5.37
N GLN A 20 22.69 10.92 6.62
CA GLN A 20 21.30 11.04 7.13
C GLN A 20 20.64 12.40 6.86
N ALA A 21 21.42 13.45 6.57
CA ALA A 21 20.96 14.74 6.07
C ALA A 21 20.18 14.65 4.74
N LEU A 22 20.49 13.71 3.85
CA LEU A 22 19.78 13.54 2.57
C LEU A 22 18.35 13.01 2.76
N TRP A 23 18.11 12.20 3.79
CA TRP A 23 16.77 11.68 4.10
C TRP A 23 15.88 12.73 4.75
N THR A 24 16.43 13.56 5.66
CA THR A 24 15.71 14.70 6.22
C THR A 24 15.42 15.74 5.14
N ASN A 25 16.36 15.98 4.23
CA ASN A 25 16.15 16.90 3.10
C ASN A 25 15.11 16.39 2.11
N LEU A 26 15.04 15.08 1.82
CA LEU A 26 14.00 14.49 0.98
C LEU A 26 12.59 14.62 1.59
N TRP A 27 12.46 14.43 2.90
CA TRP A 27 11.19 14.62 3.60
C TRP A 27 10.77 16.09 3.67
N THR A 28 11.75 16.99 3.85
CA THR A 28 11.54 18.44 3.84
C THR A 28 11.17 18.92 2.43
N VAL A 29 11.81 18.39 1.38
CA VAL A 29 11.46 18.67 -0.01
C VAL A 29 10.08 18.13 -0.35
N PHE A 30 9.68 16.96 0.16
CA PHE A 30 8.33 16.43 -0.03
C PHE A 30 7.26 17.29 0.66
N TRP A 31 7.52 17.72 1.90
CA TRP A 31 6.63 18.62 2.63
C TRP A 31 6.57 20.01 2.04
N VAL A 32 7.70 20.58 1.60
CA VAL A 32 7.76 21.88 0.93
C VAL A 32 7.14 21.80 -0.46
N ALA A 33 7.26 20.69 -1.19
CA ALA A 33 6.57 20.48 -2.46
C ALA A 33 5.06 20.27 -2.28
N CYS A 34 4.63 19.60 -1.20
CA CYS A 34 3.22 19.48 -0.83
C CYS A 34 2.64 20.83 -0.36
N LEU A 35 3.35 21.57 0.50
CA LEU A 35 2.93 22.91 0.93
C LEU A 35 2.96 23.90 -0.22
N ALA A 36 3.97 23.87 -1.09
CA ALA A 36 4.00 24.67 -2.31
C ALA A 36 2.89 24.23 -3.27
N GLY A 37 2.57 22.94 -3.37
CA GLY A 37 1.41 22.44 -4.10
C GLY A 37 0.08 22.93 -3.51
N MET A 38 -0.03 23.00 -2.18
CA MET A 38 -1.19 23.52 -1.45
C MET A 38 -1.30 25.05 -1.54
N LEU A 39 -0.20 25.80 -1.47
CA LEU A 39 -0.18 27.26 -1.68
C LEU A 39 -0.39 27.62 -3.16
N ASN A 40 0.11 26.83 -4.11
CA ASN A 40 -0.09 27.06 -5.54
C ASN A 40 -1.52 26.69 -5.96
N THR A 41 -2.16 25.71 -5.29
CA THR A 41 -3.61 25.50 -5.40
C THR A 41 -4.41 26.61 -4.74
N SER A 42 -3.94 27.19 -3.63
CA SER A 42 -4.55 28.38 -3.01
C SER A 42 -4.46 29.63 -3.90
N CYS A 43 -3.32 29.84 -4.55
CA CYS A 43 -3.09 30.96 -5.48
C CYS A 43 -3.84 30.75 -6.81
N SER A 44 -3.97 29.51 -7.25
CA SER A 44 -4.83 29.13 -8.39
C SER A 44 -6.32 29.28 -8.06
N LEU A 45 -6.74 29.00 -6.82
CA LEU A 45 -8.12 29.22 -6.36
C LEU A 45 -8.46 30.71 -6.25
N LEU A 46 -7.51 31.57 -5.86
CA LEU A 46 -7.71 33.02 -5.88
C LEU A 46 -7.75 33.61 -7.29
N SER A 47 -7.00 33.03 -8.24
CA SER A 47 -6.98 33.43 -9.66
C SER A 47 -8.21 32.95 -10.45
N MET A 48 -8.89 31.89 -9.98
CA MET A 48 -10.15 31.41 -10.58
C MET A 48 -11.33 32.36 -10.37
N ALA A 49 -11.24 33.31 -9.42
CA ALA A 49 -12.31 34.28 -9.18
C ALA A 49 -12.43 35.37 -10.28
N THR A 50 -11.47 35.47 -11.22
CA THR A 50 -11.49 36.45 -12.32
C THR A 50 -11.39 35.82 -13.71
N CYS A 51 -11.70 34.54 -13.86
CA CYS A 51 -11.69 33.91 -15.18
C CYS A 51 -12.99 34.24 -15.93
N SER A 52 -12.94 35.21 -16.84
CA SER A 52 -13.96 35.33 -17.89
C SER A 52 -14.05 34.00 -18.62
N ALA A 53 -15.23 33.38 -18.59
CA ALA A 53 -15.48 32.07 -19.19
C ALA A 53 -15.01 32.07 -20.66
N ARG A 54 -13.98 31.28 -20.96
CA ARG A 54 -13.59 31.04 -22.36
C ARG A 54 -14.71 30.20 -23.00
N PRO A 55 -15.13 30.51 -24.23
CA PRO A 55 -16.15 29.72 -24.91
C PRO A 55 -15.65 28.27 -25.07
N ILE A 56 -16.51 27.33 -24.69
CA ILE A 56 -16.22 25.89 -24.79
C ILE A 56 -16.19 25.52 -26.28
N PRO A 57 -15.15 24.84 -26.77
CA PRO A 57 -15.08 24.39 -28.17
C PRO A 57 -16.32 23.58 -28.60
N GLU A 58 -16.86 23.84 -29.79
CA GLU A 58 -18.04 23.15 -30.34
C GLU A 58 -17.97 21.61 -30.30
N PRO A 59 -16.81 20.95 -30.55
CA PRO A 59 -16.74 19.49 -30.45
C PRO A 59 -17.01 18.96 -29.03
N LEU A 60 -16.65 19.72 -28.00
CA LEU A 60 -16.91 19.36 -26.61
C LEU A 60 -18.38 19.60 -26.23
N VAL A 61 -19.00 20.63 -26.82
CA VAL A 61 -20.44 20.88 -26.69
C VAL A 61 -21.24 19.74 -27.32
N GLN A 62 -20.87 19.33 -28.54
CA GLN A 62 -21.50 18.18 -29.20
C GLN A 62 -21.34 16.89 -28.40
N LEU A 63 -20.13 16.61 -27.91
CA LEU A 63 -19.88 15.46 -27.03
C LEU A 63 -20.72 15.51 -25.75
N ALA A 64 -20.86 16.70 -25.15
CA ALA A 64 -21.67 16.87 -23.95
C ALA A 64 -23.15 16.58 -24.23
N VAL A 65 -23.69 17.08 -25.36
CA VAL A 65 -25.07 16.79 -25.78
C VAL A 65 -25.26 15.30 -26.05
N ASP A 66 -24.36 14.67 -26.80
CA ASP A 66 -24.41 13.23 -27.14
C ASP A 66 -24.36 12.33 -25.90
N LYS A 67 -23.61 12.76 -24.88
CA LYS A 67 -23.46 12.03 -23.61
C LYS A 67 -24.49 12.43 -22.54
N GLY A 68 -25.35 13.40 -22.82
CA GLY A 68 -26.31 13.94 -21.85
C GLY A 68 -25.66 14.68 -20.67
N TYR A 69 -24.48 15.26 -20.87
CA TYR A 69 -23.78 16.07 -19.88
C TYR A 69 -24.31 17.50 -19.82
N ARG A 70 -24.16 18.15 -18.66
CA ARG A 70 -24.60 19.54 -18.44
C ARG A 70 -23.49 20.51 -18.86
N ILE A 71 -23.87 21.60 -19.52
CA ILE A 71 -22.99 22.70 -19.92
C ILE A 71 -23.18 23.87 -18.94
N ALA A 72 -22.17 24.72 -18.76
CA ALA A 72 -22.20 25.86 -17.83
C ALA A 72 -23.34 26.86 -18.08
N GLU A 73 -23.86 26.94 -19.32
CA GLU A 73 -25.02 27.77 -19.68
C GLU A 73 -26.37 27.05 -19.51
N GLY A 74 -26.37 25.81 -19.00
CA GLY A 74 -27.57 25.02 -18.74
C GLY A 74 -28.12 25.15 -17.33
N ASN A 75 -29.20 24.42 -17.03
CA ASN A 75 -29.84 24.41 -15.71
C ASN A 75 -28.85 24.04 -14.60
N GLU A 76 -28.84 24.86 -13.54
CA GLU A 76 -28.03 24.64 -12.34
C GLU A 76 -28.25 23.21 -11.78
N PRO A 77 -27.17 22.54 -11.36
CA PRO A 77 -27.29 21.20 -10.81
C PRO A 77 -27.95 21.24 -9.42
N PRO A 78 -28.70 20.18 -9.05
CA PRO A 78 -29.52 20.18 -7.85
C PRO A 78 -28.71 20.31 -6.56
N TRP A 79 -27.43 19.94 -6.57
CA TRP A 79 -26.54 20.09 -5.42
C TRP A 79 -26.27 21.55 -5.04
N CYS A 80 -26.50 22.53 -5.94
CA CYS A 80 -26.41 23.96 -5.63
C CYS A 80 -27.45 24.39 -4.58
N PHE A 81 -28.56 23.66 -4.47
CA PHE A 81 -29.69 23.99 -3.61
C PHE A 81 -29.83 23.07 -2.40
N TRP A 82 -28.86 22.18 -2.15
CA TRP A 82 -28.84 21.33 -0.96
C TRP A 82 -28.36 22.10 0.26
N ASP A 83 -28.89 21.76 1.45
CA ASP A 83 -28.47 22.36 2.73
C ASP A 83 -26.95 22.27 2.96
N VAL A 84 -26.33 21.22 2.41
CA VAL A 84 -24.88 21.10 2.28
C VAL A 84 -24.54 20.80 0.81
N PRO A 85 -23.88 21.73 0.09
CA PRO A 85 -23.57 21.57 -1.34
C PRO A 85 -22.41 20.59 -1.57
N LEU A 86 -22.68 19.28 -1.39
CA LEU A 86 -21.72 18.20 -1.58
C LEU A 86 -21.68 17.74 -3.04
N ILE A 87 -20.92 18.47 -3.86
CA ILE A 87 -20.72 18.17 -5.29
C ILE A 87 -20.23 16.74 -5.51
N TYR A 88 -19.29 16.28 -4.68
CA TYR A 88 -18.65 14.98 -4.88
C TYR A 88 -19.64 13.82 -4.71
N SER A 89 -20.52 13.88 -3.71
CA SER A 89 -21.56 12.86 -3.51
C SER A 89 -22.55 12.81 -4.68
N TYR A 90 -22.91 13.96 -5.25
CA TYR A 90 -23.71 14.01 -6.47
C TYR A 90 -22.99 13.36 -7.67
N ILE A 91 -21.71 13.66 -7.87
CA ILE A 91 -20.93 13.09 -8.98
C ILE A 91 -20.79 11.57 -8.83
N GLN A 92 -20.47 11.11 -7.61
CA GLN A 92 -20.33 9.70 -7.29
C GLN A 92 -21.61 8.92 -7.59
N ASP A 93 -22.76 9.46 -7.24
CA ASP A 93 -24.04 8.82 -7.47
C ASP A 93 -24.47 8.86 -8.94
N VAL A 94 -24.53 10.05 -9.54
CA VAL A 94 -25.12 10.27 -10.87
C VAL A 94 -24.22 9.78 -12.00
N TYR A 95 -22.90 9.99 -11.90
CA TYR A 95 -21.99 9.68 -13.00
C TYR A 95 -21.20 8.39 -12.78
N TRP A 96 -20.87 8.06 -11.54
CA TRP A 96 -20.03 6.89 -11.25
C TRP A 96 -20.82 5.69 -10.73
N ASN A 97 -22.12 5.86 -10.43
CA ASN A 97 -22.98 4.85 -9.84
C ASN A 97 -22.37 4.21 -8.58
N VAL A 98 -21.75 5.04 -7.75
CA VAL A 98 -21.12 4.65 -6.49
C VAL A 98 -22.11 4.90 -5.36
N GLY A 99 -22.35 3.88 -4.54
CA GLY A 99 -23.25 3.97 -3.40
C GLY A 99 -23.30 2.65 -2.64
N PHE A 100 -24.07 2.61 -1.56
CA PHE A 100 -24.21 1.42 -0.73
C PHE A 100 -24.77 0.25 -1.56
N LEU A 101 -23.94 -0.79 -1.74
CA LEU A 101 -24.24 -2.03 -2.47
C LEU A 101 -24.63 -1.88 -3.96
N LYS A 102 -24.52 -0.70 -4.55
CA LYS A 102 -24.90 -0.45 -5.96
C LYS A 102 -24.05 -1.22 -6.98
N TYR A 103 -22.85 -1.67 -6.58
CA TYR A 103 -21.89 -2.33 -7.47
C TYR A 103 -21.99 -3.87 -7.52
N TYR A 104 -22.83 -4.48 -6.68
CA TYR A 104 -22.92 -5.94 -6.55
C TYR A 104 -23.73 -6.56 -7.69
N GLU A 105 -23.13 -6.62 -8.88
CA GLU A 105 -23.68 -7.28 -10.06
C GLU A 105 -22.84 -8.50 -10.47
N LEU A 106 -23.49 -9.54 -11.04
CA LEU A 106 -22.81 -10.75 -11.52
C LEU A 106 -21.79 -10.48 -12.62
N ARG A 107 -21.96 -9.40 -13.39
CA ARG A 107 -21.02 -8.99 -14.43
C ARG A 107 -19.67 -8.54 -13.86
N GLN A 108 -19.62 -8.17 -12.59
CA GLN A 108 -18.43 -7.66 -11.92
C GLN A 108 -17.61 -8.76 -11.22
N VAL A 109 -18.03 -10.03 -11.29
CA VAL A 109 -17.34 -11.18 -10.67
C VAL A 109 -15.83 -11.21 -10.95
N PRO A 110 -15.32 -10.91 -12.16
CA PRO A 110 -13.88 -10.84 -12.40
C PRO A 110 -13.14 -9.83 -11.51
N ASN A 111 -13.76 -8.67 -11.24
CA ASN A 111 -13.17 -7.63 -10.38
C ASN A 111 -13.16 -8.07 -8.91
N PHE A 112 -14.21 -8.77 -8.46
CA PHE A 112 -14.23 -9.38 -7.12
C PHE A 112 -13.13 -10.43 -6.95
N LEU A 113 -12.89 -11.25 -7.98
CA LEU A 113 -11.83 -12.26 -7.96
C LEU A 113 -10.43 -11.61 -7.85
N LEU A 114 -10.21 -10.48 -8.52
CA LEU A 114 -8.96 -9.73 -8.43
C LEU A 114 -8.74 -9.09 -7.06
N ALA A 115 -9.81 -8.64 -6.40
CA ALA A 115 -9.72 -8.02 -5.07
C ALA A 115 -9.70 -9.03 -3.92
N ALA A 116 -10.20 -10.24 -4.14
CA ALA A 116 -10.32 -11.26 -3.11
C ALA A 116 -9.02 -11.56 -2.35
N PRO A 117 -7.83 -11.71 -2.98
CA PRO A 117 -6.61 -12.02 -2.23
C PRO A 117 -6.24 -10.95 -1.19
N VAL A 118 -6.38 -9.66 -1.54
CA VAL A 118 -6.07 -8.56 -0.61
C VAL A 118 -7.12 -8.50 0.51
N ALA A 119 -8.41 -8.64 0.17
CA ALA A 119 -9.49 -8.64 1.14
C ALA A 119 -9.34 -9.81 2.14
N ILE A 120 -9.04 -11.01 1.65
CA ILE A 120 -8.81 -12.20 2.47
C ILE A 120 -7.61 -11.99 3.40
N LEU A 121 -6.52 -11.40 2.91
CA LEU A 121 -5.35 -11.10 3.74
C LEU A 121 -5.69 -10.13 4.88
N VAL A 122 -6.45 -9.07 4.61
CA VAL A 122 -6.86 -8.10 5.65
C VAL A 122 -7.83 -8.72 6.65
N VAL A 123 -8.79 -9.53 6.19
CA VAL A 123 -9.71 -10.26 7.08
C VAL A 123 -8.94 -11.25 7.95
N TRP A 124 -8.00 -12.01 7.37
CA TRP A 124 -7.20 -12.98 8.11
C TRP A 124 -6.25 -12.30 9.10
N ALA A 125 -5.65 -11.18 8.72
CA ALA A 125 -4.86 -10.34 9.62
C ALA A 125 -5.69 -9.87 10.82
N THR A 126 -6.90 -9.38 10.54
CA THR A 126 -7.83 -8.88 11.56
C THR A 126 -8.25 -10.00 12.51
N TRP A 127 -8.65 -11.14 11.94
CA TRP A 127 -9.04 -12.33 12.69
C TRP A 127 -7.92 -12.81 13.61
N THR A 128 -6.71 -12.97 13.08
CA THR A 128 -5.54 -13.45 13.83
C THR A 128 -5.20 -12.52 14.99
N TYR A 129 -5.29 -11.20 14.78
CA TYR A 129 -5.00 -10.24 15.84
C TYR A 129 -6.08 -10.24 16.93
N VAL A 130 -7.36 -10.28 16.54
CA VAL A 130 -8.49 -10.27 17.47
C VAL A 130 -8.53 -11.54 18.32
N THR A 131 -8.21 -12.70 17.76
CA THR A 131 -8.16 -13.96 18.53
C THR A 131 -6.96 -14.01 19.48
N THR A 132 -5.85 -13.36 19.13
CA THR A 132 -4.65 -13.32 19.99
C THR A 132 -4.77 -12.29 21.11
N HIS A 133 -5.41 -11.14 20.86
CA HIS A 133 -5.54 -10.04 21.81
C HIS A 133 -7.00 -9.54 21.98
N PRO A 134 -7.95 -10.40 22.38
CA PRO A 134 -9.37 -10.04 22.45
C PRO A 134 -9.64 -8.90 23.43
N TRP A 135 -8.88 -8.84 24.53
CA TRP A 135 -9.01 -7.79 25.55
C TRP A 135 -8.57 -6.40 25.04
N LEU A 136 -7.52 -6.33 24.22
CA LEU A 136 -7.05 -5.08 23.63
C LEU A 136 -8.07 -4.54 22.60
N CYS A 137 -8.67 -5.43 21.82
CA CYS A 137 -9.75 -5.09 20.90
C CYS A 137 -11.00 -4.60 21.63
N LEU A 138 -11.40 -5.27 22.72
CA LEU A 138 -12.56 -4.88 23.52
C LEU A 138 -12.38 -3.52 24.20
N THR A 139 -11.15 -3.20 24.59
CA THR A 139 -10.80 -1.91 25.22
C THR A 139 -10.40 -0.83 24.21
N LEU A 140 -10.49 -1.11 22.90
CA LEU A 140 -10.10 -0.22 21.80
C LEU A 140 -8.68 0.36 21.94
N GLY A 141 -7.79 -0.33 22.66
CA GLY A 141 -6.47 0.18 23.02
C GLY A 141 -6.47 1.36 24.01
N LEU A 142 -7.63 1.78 24.54
CA LEU A 142 -7.76 2.88 25.50
C LEU A 142 -7.38 2.45 26.92
N GLN A 143 -7.61 1.19 27.28
CA GLN A 143 -7.31 0.69 28.62
C GLN A 143 -5.97 -0.04 28.63
N ARG A 144 -4.93 0.66 29.08
CA ARG A 144 -3.64 0.04 29.37
C ARG A 144 -3.78 -0.82 30.63
N SER A 145 -4.01 -2.12 30.47
CA SER A 145 -3.93 -3.05 31.59
C SER A 145 -2.53 -2.98 32.20
N LYS A 146 -2.46 -2.55 33.46
CA LYS A 146 -1.21 -2.45 34.23
C LYS A 146 -0.74 -3.81 34.77
N ASN A 147 -1.47 -4.90 34.49
CA ASN A 147 -1.13 -6.24 34.91
C ASN A 147 -0.87 -7.13 33.68
N ASN A 148 0.40 -7.39 33.40
CA ASN A 148 0.95 -8.72 33.13
C ASN A 148 2.48 -8.61 32.99
N LYS A 149 3.17 -8.93 34.10
CA LYS A 149 4.62 -9.18 34.17
C LYS A 149 5.01 -10.56 33.57
N THR A 150 4.25 -11.09 32.60
CA THR A 150 4.43 -12.45 32.07
C THR A 150 4.29 -12.51 30.56
N LEU A 151 4.94 -11.60 29.85
CA LEU A 151 5.29 -11.83 28.44
C LEU A 151 6.77 -11.48 28.29
N GLU A 152 7.61 -12.42 28.71
CA GLU A 152 9.05 -12.44 28.43
C GLU A 152 9.26 -12.65 26.93
N ASN A 153 8.98 -11.60 26.17
CA ASN A 153 9.56 -11.21 24.90
C ASN A 153 8.76 -9.96 24.51
N PRO A 154 9.36 -8.76 24.32
CA PRO A 154 8.62 -7.70 23.64
C PRO A 154 8.17 -8.31 22.30
N ASP A 155 6.86 -8.32 22.02
CA ASP A 155 6.30 -8.85 20.77
C ASP A 155 6.89 -8.08 19.58
N LEU A 156 8.09 -8.47 19.17
CA LEU A 156 8.84 -7.91 18.05
C LEU A 156 8.22 -8.48 16.80
N GLY A 157 7.14 -7.85 16.32
CA GLY A 157 6.44 -8.27 15.12
C GLY A 157 5.04 -7.69 14.95
N PHE A 158 4.26 -8.37 14.12
CA PHE A 158 2.89 -7.99 13.73
C PHE A 158 1.91 -7.92 14.92
N LEU A 159 2.18 -8.68 15.98
CA LEU A 159 1.33 -8.76 17.17
C LEU A 159 1.51 -7.60 18.16
N SER A 160 2.39 -6.63 17.87
CA SER A 160 2.61 -5.50 18.76
C SER A 160 1.34 -4.63 18.90
N PRO A 161 1.12 -3.99 20.07
CA PRO A 161 -0.02 -3.10 20.28
C PRO A 161 -0.08 -1.89 19.33
N GLN A 162 1.06 -1.49 18.76
CA GLN A 162 1.14 -0.37 17.82
C GLN A 162 0.48 -0.69 16.46
N VAL A 163 0.51 -1.96 16.06
CA VAL A 163 -0.10 -2.42 14.79
C VAL A 163 -1.63 -2.37 14.85
N PHE A 164 -2.22 -2.37 16.04
CA PHE A 164 -3.67 -2.32 16.24
C PHE A 164 -4.34 -1.15 15.51
N VAL A 165 -3.77 0.05 15.59
CA VAL A 165 -4.36 1.25 14.96
C VAL A 165 -4.42 1.08 13.43
N TYR A 166 -3.35 0.57 12.84
CA TYR A 166 -3.30 0.29 11.40
C TYR A 166 -4.24 -0.83 10.98
N LEU A 167 -4.47 -1.80 11.87
CA LEU A 167 -5.40 -2.90 11.64
C LEU A 167 -6.85 -2.43 11.66
N VAL A 168 -7.24 -1.63 12.66
CA VAL A 168 -8.57 -1.01 12.73
C VAL A 168 -8.78 -0.12 11.52
N HIS A 169 -7.78 0.68 11.15
CA HIS A 169 -7.84 1.49 9.93
C HIS A 169 -8.08 0.61 8.70
N ALA A 170 -7.30 -0.46 8.50
CA ALA A 170 -7.48 -1.37 7.37
C ALA A 170 -8.85 -2.05 7.34
N ALA A 171 -9.39 -2.46 8.49
CA ALA A 171 -10.71 -3.05 8.59
C ALA A 171 -11.82 -2.05 8.22
N VAL A 172 -11.72 -0.80 8.70
CA VAL A 172 -12.67 0.26 8.36
C VAL A 172 -12.61 0.59 6.87
N LEU A 173 -11.41 0.71 6.29
CA LEU A 173 -11.27 0.94 4.85
C LEU A 173 -11.82 -0.21 4.02
N LEU A 174 -11.60 -1.47 4.44
CA LEU A 174 -12.13 -2.65 3.76
C LEU A 174 -13.67 -2.65 3.80
N LEU A 175 -14.25 -2.36 4.97
CA LEU A 175 -15.70 -2.29 5.14
C LEU A 175 -16.31 -1.17 4.30
N PHE A 176 -15.77 0.05 4.44
CA PHE A 176 -16.27 1.21 3.70
C PHE A 176 -16.09 1.03 2.19
N GLY A 177 -14.89 0.63 1.74
CA GLY A 177 -14.60 0.46 0.32
C GLY A 177 -15.32 -0.74 -0.30
N GLY A 178 -15.58 -1.81 0.47
CA GLY A 178 -16.37 -2.95 -0.01
C GLY A 178 -17.85 -2.60 -0.18
N LEU A 179 -18.41 -1.80 0.73
CA LEU A 179 -19.84 -1.47 0.72
C LEU A 179 -20.18 -0.27 -0.17
N CYS A 180 -19.29 0.72 -0.24
CA CYS A 180 -19.58 2.04 -0.80
C CYS A 180 -18.67 2.42 -1.97
N MET A 181 -17.74 1.56 -2.42
CA MET A 181 -16.87 1.84 -3.57
C MET A 181 -16.83 0.66 -4.54
N HIS A 182 -16.33 0.93 -5.74
CA HIS A 182 -16.06 -0.11 -6.73
C HIS A 182 -14.89 -0.98 -6.26
N VAL A 183 -15.07 -2.29 -6.34
CA VAL A 183 -14.10 -3.30 -5.86
C VAL A 183 -12.77 -3.23 -6.62
N GLN A 184 -12.78 -2.74 -7.86
CA GLN A 184 -11.57 -2.47 -8.63
C GLN A 184 -10.67 -1.41 -7.97
N VAL A 185 -11.25 -0.41 -7.31
CA VAL A 185 -10.49 0.67 -6.64
C VAL A 185 -10.06 0.23 -5.24
N LEU A 186 -10.77 -0.73 -4.64
CA LEU A 186 -10.53 -1.20 -3.28
C LEU A 186 -9.10 -1.73 -3.06
N THR A 187 -8.55 -2.50 -4.00
CA THR A 187 -7.19 -3.05 -3.87
C THR A 187 -6.12 -1.97 -3.82
N ARG A 188 -6.21 -0.98 -4.72
CA ARG A 188 -5.33 0.19 -4.72
C ARG A 188 -5.49 1.02 -3.46
N PHE A 189 -6.73 1.21 -3.04
CA PHE A 189 -7.06 1.98 -1.86
C PHE A 189 -6.46 1.35 -0.60
N LEU A 190 -6.63 0.03 -0.41
CA LEU A 190 -6.01 -0.71 0.69
C LEU A 190 -4.49 -0.76 0.59
N GLY A 191 -3.96 -0.96 -0.62
CA GLY A 191 -2.52 -1.02 -0.92
C GLY A 191 -1.78 0.28 -0.60
N SER A 192 -2.39 1.42 -0.88
CA SER A 192 -1.80 2.73 -0.65
C SER A 192 -2.04 3.27 0.76
N SER A 193 -3.18 2.94 1.36
CA SER A 193 -3.61 3.55 2.62
C SER A 193 -3.17 2.77 3.85
N THR A 194 -2.84 1.47 3.72
CA THR A 194 -2.52 0.63 4.88
C THR A 194 -1.27 -0.21 4.69
N PRO A 195 -0.35 -0.27 5.67
CA PRO A 195 0.82 -1.14 5.59
C PRO A 195 0.50 -2.61 5.92
N ILE A 196 -0.69 -2.90 6.45
CA ILE A 196 -1.12 -4.23 6.90
C ILE A 196 -1.06 -5.26 5.77
N VAL A 197 -1.42 -4.87 4.55
CA VAL A 197 -1.38 -5.73 3.36
C VAL A 197 0.02 -6.26 3.05
N TYR A 198 1.07 -5.61 3.56
CA TYR A 198 2.46 -6.03 3.39
C TYR A 198 3.03 -6.67 4.67
N TRP A 199 2.70 -6.11 5.84
CA TRP A 199 3.21 -6.62 7.11
C TRP A 199 2.67 -8.00 7.47
N PHE A 200 1.39 -8.27 7.21
CA PHE A 200 0.79 -9.56 7.54
C PHE A 200 1.36 -10.71 6.70
N PRO A 201 1.47 -10.60 5.35
CA PRO A 201 2.19 -11.60 4.57
C PRO A 201 3.64 -11.80 5.00
N ALA A 202 4.36 -10.73 5.35
CA ALA A 202 5.72 -10.83 5.84
C ALA A 202 5.79 -11.63 7.17
N HIS A 203 4.82 -11.41 8.07
CA HIS A 203 4.69 -12.18 9.30
C HIS A 203 4.41 -13.66 9.03
N LEU A 204 3.47 -13.97 8.13
CA LEU A 204 3.18 -15.35 7.71
C LEU A 204 4.42 -16.05 7.13
N LEU A 205 5.18 -15.36 6.27
CA LEU A 205 6.42 -15.89 5.71
C LEU A 205 7.45 -16.21 6.80
N GLN A 206 7.61 -15.33 7.79
CA GLN A 206 8.54 -15.54 8.90
C GLN A 206 8.14 -16.70 9.81
N ASP A 207 6.85 -16.90 10.03
CA ASP A 207 6.35 -17.95 10.91
C ASP A 207 6.40 -19.34 10.25
N GLN A 208 6.14 -19.40 8.94
CA GLN A 208 6.06 -20.65 8.19
C GLN A 208 7.42 -21.16 7.71
N GLU A 209 8.40 -20.28 7.46
CA GLU A 209 9.67 -20.66 6.84
C GLU A 209 10.84 -20.64 7.83
N PRO A 210 11.49 -21.78 8.09
CA PRO A 210 12.61 -21.87 9.05
C PRO A 210 13.82 -21.04 8.60
N LEU A 211 14.00 -20.82 7.29
CA LEU A 211 15.03 -19.96 6.70
C LEU A 211 14.89 -18.51 7.19
N LEU A 212 13.67 -17.98 7.21
CA LEU A 212 13.41 -16.60 7.63
C LEU A 212 13.43 -16.47 9.16
N ARG A 213 13.01 -17.53 9.87
CA ARG A 213 13.05 -17.57 11.33
C ARG A 213 14.48 -17.52 11.88
N SER A 214 15.41 -18.25 11.27
CA SER A 214 16.82 -18.23 11.70
C SER A 214 17.49 -16.87 11.49
N LEU A 215 17.10 -16.13 10.45
CA LEU A 215 17.60 -14.77 10.21
C LEU A 215 17.20 -13.79 11.32
N LYS A 216 15.99 -13.92 11.87
CA LYS A 216 15.51 -13.08 12.99
C LYS A 216 16.30 -13.34 14.29
N THR A 217 16.73 -14.59 14.49
CA THR A 217 17.45 -14.99 15.72
C THR A 217 18.93 -14.62 15.71
N VAL A 218 19.52 -14.27 14.56
CA VAL A 218 20.88 -13.76 14.48
C VAL A 218 20.84 -12.26 14.75
N PRO A 219 21.35 -11.76 15.90
CA PRO A 219 21.47 -10.32 16.11
C PRO A 219 22.37 -9.74 15.02
N TRP A 220 21.97 -8.63 14.40
CA TRP A 220 22.81 -7.89 13.45
C TRP A 220 24.04 -7.35 14.19
N LYS A 221 25.07 -8.19 14.33
CA LYS A 221 26.45 -7.75 14.52
C LYS A 221 27.02 -7.55 13.11
N PRO A 222 27.66 -6.41 12.81
CA PRO A 222 28.53 -6.32 11.65
C PRO A 222 29.54 -7.46 11.76
N LEU A 223 29.41 -8.47 10.92
CA LEU A 223 30.27 -9.65 10.95
C LEU A 223 31.66 -9.18 10.51
N ALA A 224 32.58 -9.06 11.46
CA ALA A 224 33.99 -9.25 11.15
C ALA A 224 34.11 -10.62 10.51
N GLU A 225 34.64 -10.67 9.28
CA GLU A 225 34.94 -11.91 8.56
C GLU A 225 35.63 -12.89 9.49
N ASP A 226 34.99 -14.04 9.79
CA ASP A 226 35.64 -15.31 10.16
C ASP A 226 34.56 -16.32 10.57
N SER A 227 33.83 -16.89 9.61
CA SER A 227 32.99 -18.07 9.88
C SER A 227 33.08 -19.11 8.75
N PRO A 228 32.95 -20.41 9.06
CA PRO A 228 33.40 -21.51 8.21
C PRO A 228 32.51 -21.72 6.96
N PRO A 229 32.98 -22.49 5.95
CA PRO A 229 32.41 -22.51 4.60
C PRO A 229 31.09 -23.29 4.43
N GLY A 230 30.28 -23.45 5.50
CA GLY A 230 29.08 -24.30 5.50
C GLY A 230 27.74 -23.58 5.52
N GLN A 231 27.68 -22.30 5.89
CA GLN A 231 26.40 -21.61 6.13
C GLN A 231 26.38 -20.22 5.47
N LYS A 232 26.58 -20.17 4.16
CA LYS A 232 26.33 -18.95 3.40
C LYS A 232 24.82 -18.72 3.35
N VAL A 233 24.31 -17.89 4.26
CA VAL A 233 22.97 -17.33 4.16
C VAL A 233 22.85 -16.69 2.77
N PRO A 234 21.84 -17.04 1.95
CA PRO A 234 21.71 -16.46 0.63
C PRO A 234 21.64 -14.94 0.77
N ARG A 235 22.37 -14.22 -0.11
CA ARG A 235 22.45 -12.75 -0.13
C ARG A 235 21.08 -12.08 -0.13
N ASN A 236 20.06 -12.79 -0.67
CA ASN A 236 18.64 -12.45 -0.58
C ASN A 236 17.81 -13.68 -0.12
N PRO A 237 17.22 -13.68 1.08
CA PRO A 237 16.47 -14.83 1.60
C PRO A 237 15.20 -15.14 0.80
N ILE A 238 14.54 -14.13 0.26
CA ILE A 238 13.37 -14.29 -0.63
C ILE A 238 13.75 -15.03 -1.92
N MET A 239 14.91 -14.71 -2.51
CA MET A 239 15.40 -15.44 -3.68
C MET A 239 15.69 -16.91 -3.33
N GLY A 240 16.22 -17.15 -2.12
CA GLY A 240 16.41 -18.50 -1.59
C GLY A 240 15.11 -19.29 -1.41
N LEU A 241 14.00 -18.63 -1.08
CA LEU A 241 12.66 -19.23 -1.05
C LEU A 241 12.14 -19.54 -2.45
N LEU A 242 12.32 -18.62 -3.41
CA LEU A 242 11.92 -18.83 -4.81
C LEU A 242 12.65 -20.01 -5.46
N TYR A 243 13.97 -20.16 -5.22
CA TYR A 243 14.71 -21.34 -5.69
C TYR A 243 14.23 -22.65 -5.05
N ARG A 244 13.78 -22.60 -3.79
CA ARG A 244 13.24 -23.74 -3.03
C ARG A 244 11.72 -23.80 -3.03
N TRP A 245 11.08 -23.31 -4.09
CA TRP A 245 9.62 -23.18 -4.19
C TRP A 245 8.85 -24.45 -3.82
N LYS A 246 9.30 -25.62 -4.29
CA LYS A 246 8.63 -26.90 -4.03
C LYS A 246 8.69 -27.35 -2.57
N THR A 247 9.66 -26.84 -1.81
CA THR A 247 9.88 -27.20 -0.40
C THR A 247 9.21 -26.21 0.56
N CYS A 248 8.69 -25.09 0.06
CA CYS A 248 8.02 -24.06 0.86
C CYS A 248 6.60 -24.49 1.26
N SER A 249 6.12 -23.93 2.38
CA SER A 249 4.73 -24.11 2.85
C SER A 249 3.72 -23.67 1.77
N PRO A 250 2.54 -24.32 1.66
CA PRO A 250 1.50 -23.92 0.70
C PRO A 250 1.10 -22.44 0.86
N VAL A 251 1.06 -21.93 2.10
CA VAL A 251 0.75 -20.52 2.38
C VAL A 251 1.81 -19.60 1.78
N THR A 252 3.10 -19.92 1.99
CA THR A 252 4.24 -19.18 1.41
C THR A 252 4.16 -19.16 -0.11
N ARG A 253 3.84 -20.31 -0.74
CA ARG A 253 3.68 -20.42 -2.18
C ARG A 253 2.52 -19.58 -2.71
N CYS A 254 1.38 -19.58 -2.02
CA CYS A 254 0.24 -18.72 -2.40
C CYS A 254 0.60 -17.24 -2.31
N ILE A 255 1.24 -16.80 -1.23
CA ILE A 255 1.62 -15.40 -1.02
C ILE A 255 2.64 -14.94 -2.07
N LEU A 256 3.76 -15.65 -2.20
CA LEU A 256 4.80 -15.30 -3.17
C LEU A 256 4.27 -15.39 -4.60
N GLY A 257 3.44 -16.38 -4.88
CA GLY A 257 2.82 -16.56 -6.19
C GLY A 257 1.93 -15.36 -6.52
N TYR A 258 1.09 -14.95 -5.58
CA TYR A 258 0.23 -13.78 -5.72
C TYR A 258 1.04 -12.52 -6.02
N PHE A 259 2.04 -12.18 -5.19
CA PHE A 259 2.84 -10.96 -5.42
C PHE A 259 3.63 -11.02 -6.74
N LEU A 260 4.20 -12.17 -7.09
CA LEU A 260 4.97 -12.32 -8.33
C LEU A 260 4.07 -12.22 -9.57
N THR A 261 2.91 -12.87 -9.54
CA THR A 261 1.93 -12.80 -10.64
C THR A 261 1.33 -11.42 -10.77
N TYR A 262 0.98 -10.76 -9.67
CA TYR A 262 0.47 -9.39 -9.68
C TYR A 262 1.48 -8.41 -10.26
N TRP A 263 2.76 -8.53 -9.86
CA TRP A 263 3.85 -7.72 -10.39
C TRP A 263 4.07 -7.98 -11.88
N LEU A 264 4.13 -9.24 -12.31
CA LEU A 264 4.32 -9.59 -13.72
C LEU A 264 3.17 -9.11 -14.59
N LEU A 265 1.93 -9.32 -14.13
CA LEU A 265 0.74 -8.89 -14.84
C LEU A 265 0.69 -7.36 -14.94
N GLY A 266 1.07 -6.66 -13.88
CA GLY A 266 1.19 -5.21 -13.91
C GLY A 266 2.24 -4.70 -14.88
N LEU A 267 3.40 -5.35 -14.96
CA LEU A 267 4.43 -5.01 -15.94
C LEU A 267 3.92 -5.21 -17.38
N LEU A 268 3.30 -6.36 -17.66
CA LEU A 268 2.78 -6.68 -18.99
C LEU A 268 1.70 -5.69 -19.42
N LEU A 269 0.75 -5.37 -18.55
CA LEU A 269 -0.35 -4.47 -18.85
C LEU A 269 0.11 -3.01 -18.95
N HIS A 270 1.07 -2.60 -18.11
CA HIS A 270 1.66 -1.27 -18.17
C HIS A 270 2.37 -1.02 -19.51
N CYS A 271 3.14 -2.00 -19.99
CA CYS A 271 3.77 -1.92 -21.32
C CYS A 271 2.76 -1.79 -22.48
N ASN A 272 1.51 -2.21 -22.27
CA ASN A 272 0.43 -2.11 -23.25
C ASN A 272 -0.51 -0.90 -23.01
N PHE A 273 -0.16 0.03 -22.11
CA PHE A 273 -0.99 1.18 -21.71
C PHE A 273 -2.42 0.81 -21.25
N LEU A 274 -2.59 -0.42 -20.76
CA LEU A 274 -3.86 -0.86 -20.21
C LEU A 274 -4.00 -0.38 -18.76
N PRO A 275 -5.23 -0.03 -18.31
CA PRO A 275 -5.45 0.38 -16.94
C PRO A 275 -5.30 -0.82 -16.00
N TRP A 276 -4.10 -1.01 -15.45
CA TRP A 276 -3.82 -2.03 -14.44
C TRP A 276 -3.72 -1.46 -13.05
N THR A 277 -4.28 -2.18 -12.07
CA THR A 277 -4.39 -1.72 -10.68
C THR A 277 -3.12 -1.76 -9.88
#